data_AF-A0A259HEP7-F1
#
_entry.id   AF-A0A259HEP7-F1
#
_cell.length_a   1.000
_cell.length_b   1.000
_cell.length_c   1.000
_cell.angle_alpha   90.00
_cell.angle_beta   90.00
_cell.angle_gamma   90.00
#
_symmetry.space_group_name_H-M   'P 1'
#
loop_
_entity.id
_entity.type
_entity.pdbx_description
1 polymer ?
#
loop_
_entity_poly.entity_id
_entity_poly.type
_entity_poly.pdbx_seq_one_letter_code
_entity_poly.pdbx_strand_id
1 'polypeptide(L)'
;QAALGIEIVSADEKVREIAMSLNDEASFLCTKLERDFVSKIGAGCSAPVAVNAVIEGEQMRIKAMLGYPDGTHIMQEELTSLLPHCEHLGKDLADIMIEKGALGILSEAEAMAFKDQMPQRL
;
A
#
# COMPACT_ATOMS: atom_id res chain seq x y z
N GLN A 1 7.26 0.56 -2.84
CA GLN A 1 8.33 -0.41 -3.24
C GLN A 1 9.70 0.20 -2.98
N ALA A 2 10.78 -0.59 -2.92
CA ALA A 2 12.19 -0.16 -2.77
C ALA A 2 12.60 0.39 -1.39
N ALA A 3 11.68 0.38 -0.41
CA ALA A 3 12.01 0.54 1.01
C ALA A 3 12.49 -0.80 1.59
N LEU A 4 13.52 -0.75 2.44
CA LEU A 4 13.97 -1.88 3.25
C LEU A 4 13.42 -1.74 4.67
N GLY A 5 12.66 -2.73 5.14
CA GLY A 5 12.21 -2.81 6.52
C GLY A 5 13.16 -3.65 7.37
N ILE A 6 13.47 -3.18 8.59
CA ILE A 6 14.22 -3.95 9.59
C ILE A 6 13.23 -4.33 10.70
N GLU A 7 13.02 -5.63 10.89
CA GLU A 7 12.21 -6.16 11.99
C GLU A 7 13.10 -6.59 13.16
N ILE A 8 12.69 -6.24 14.37
CA ILE A 8 13.46 -6.48 15.60
C ILE A 8 12.54 -7.01 16.70
N VAL A 9 13.12 -7.67 17.70
CA VAL A 9 12.39 -7.99 18.93
C VAL A 9 12.09 -6.68 19.68
N SER A 10 10.82 -6.42 19.99
CA SER A 10 10.36 -5.12 20.51
C SER A 10 11.00 -4.69 21.83
N ALA A 11 11.39 -5.66 22.67
CA ALA A 11 11.99 -5.46 23.98
C ALA A 11 13.53 -5.27 23.95
N ASP A 12 14.18 -5.45 22.79
CA ASP A 12 15.62 -5.24 22.67
C ASP A 12 15.92 -3.76 22.36
N GLU A 13 16.17 -2.98 23.41
CA GLU A 13 16.45 -1.54 23.31
C GLU A 13 17.72 -1.24 22.51
N LYS A 14 18.76 -2.09 22.65
CA LYS A 14 20.03 -1.89 21.95
C LYS A 14 19.85 -2.07 20.45
N VAL A 15 19.12 -3.11 20.04
CA VAL A 15 18.84 -3.34 18.62
C VAL A 15 17.89 -2.26 18.07
N ARG A 16 16.94 -1.76 18.88
CA ARG A 16 16.08 -0.63 18.52
C ARG A 16 16.88 0.63 18.22
N GLU A 17 17.84 0.98 19.08
CA GLU A 17 18.70 2.15 18.88
C GLU A 17 19.47 2.06 17.55
N ILE A 18 20.06 0.89 17.26
CA ILE A 18 20.78 0.65 15.99
C ILE A 18 19.83 0.78 14.79
N ALA A 19 18.65 0.15 14.84
CA ALA A 19 17.69 0.22 13.75
C ALA A 19 17.22 1.66 13.50
N MET A 20 16.96 2.42 14.57
CA MET A 20 16.56 3.83 14.46
C MET A 20 17.66 4.71 13.89
N SER A 21 18.94 4.40 14.12
CA SER A 21 20.07 5.13 13.51
C SER A 21 20.14 5.02 11.97
N LEU A 22 19.48 4.00 11.40
CA LEU A 22 19.41 3.75 9.95
C LEU A 22 18.11 4.28 9.32
N ASN A 23 17.17 4.77 10.13
CA ASN A 23 15.85 5.14 9.67
C ASN A 23 15.88 6.48 8.93
N ASP A 24 15.31 6.49 7.72
CA ASP A 24 14.99 7.73 6.99
C ASP A 24 13.53 8.11 7.25
N GLU A 25 13.30 9.28 7.84
CA GLU A 25 11.96 9.71 8.27
C GLU A 25 10.98 9.86 7.11
N ALA A 26 11.45 10.38 5.97
CA ALA A 26 10.63 10.57 4.77
C ALA A 26 10.17 9.22 4.20
N SER A 27 11.11 8.28 4.01
CA SER A 27 10.81 6.93 3.54
C SER A 27 9.92 6.16 4.51
N PHE A 28 10.16 6.30 5.81
CA PHE A 28 9.31 5.72 6.85
C PHE A 28 7.87 6.22 6.74
N LEU A 29 7.68 7.54 6.64
CA LEU A 29 6.35 8.14 6.57
C LEU A 29 5.60 7.71 5.31
N CYS A 30 6.22 7.77 4.13
CA CYS A 30 5.62 7.30 2.88
C CYS A 30 5.24 5.82 2.96
N THR A 31 6.17 4.97 3.40
CA THR A 31 5.95 3.52 3.49
C THR A 31 4.87 3.18 4.51
N LYS A 32 4.79 3.92 5.62
CA LYS A 32 3.73 3.76 6.62
C LYS A 32 2.36 3.99 6.00
N LEU A 33 2.16 5.08 5.25
CA LEU A 33 0.87 5.37 4.62
C LEU A 33 0.50 4.36 3.53
N GLU A 34 1.47 3.93 2.73
CA GLU A 34 1.29 2.83 1.77
C GLU A 34 0.85 1.53 2.47
N ARG A 35 1.48 1.18 3.60
CA ARG A 35 1.13 -0.01 4.38
C ARG A 35 -0.21 0.10 5.09
N ASP A 36 -0.53 1.28 5.62
CA ASP A 36 -1.83 1.57 6.24
C ASP A 36 -2.96 1.37 5.22
N PHE A 37 -2.77 1.83 3.98
CA PHE A 37 -3.69 1.58 2.87
C PHE A 37 -3.86 0.08 2.57
N VAL A 38 -2.74 -0.64 2.33
CA VAL A 38 -2.78 -2.07 1.98
C VAL A 38 -3.42 -2.90 3.10
N SER A 39 -3.08 -2.60 4.35
CA SER A 39 -3.64 -3.28 5.52
C SER A 39 -5.14 -3.05 5.66
N LYS A 40 -5.64 -1.88 5.26
CA LYS A 40 -7.06 -1.55 5.35
C LYS A 40 -7.88 -2.17 4.20
N ILE A 41 -7.33 -2.21 2.99
CA ILE A 41 -7.95 -2.90 1.85
C ILE A 41 -8.04 -4.42 2.10
N GLY A 42 -7.07 -4.99 2.83
CA GLY A 42 -7.04 -6.43 3.11
C GLY A 42 -6.66 -7.27 1.89
N ALA A 43 -6.00 -6.66 0.90
CA ALA A 43 -5.52 -7.33 -0.30
C ALA A 43 -4.42 -8.35 0.02
N GLY A 44 -4.53 -9.57 -0.52
CA GLY A 44 -3.48 -10.57 -0.47
C GLY A 44 -2.28 -10.20 -1.35
N CYS A 45 -1.13 -10.87 -1.18
CA CYS A 45 0.10 -10.56 -1.94
C CYS A 45 -0.03 -10.71 -3.46
N SER A 46 -1.02 -11.47 -3.95
CA SER A 46 -1.29 -11.69 -5.38
C SER A 46 -2.37 -10.75 -5.94
N ALA A 47 -2.98 -9.91 -5.11
CA ALA A 47 -4.01 -9.00 -5.56
C ALA A 47 -3.40 -7.88 -6.43
N PRO A 48 -4.03 -7.53 -7.56
CA PRO A 48 -3.59 -6.45 -8.45
C PRO A 48 -3.87 -5.07 -7.84
N VAL A 49 -3.08 -4.73 -6.83
CA VAL A 49 -3.15 -3.47 -6.08
C VAL A 49 -1.80 -2.77 -6.12
N ALA A 50 -1.83 -1.47 -6.37
CA ALA A 50 -0.68 -0.59 -6.25
C ALA A 50 -1.04 0.61 -5.36
N VAL A 51 -0.07 1.04 -4.56
CA VAL A 51 -0.14 2.29 -3.80
C VAL A 51 1.23 2.94 -3.78
N ASN A 52 1.27 4.25 -3.88
CA ASN A 52 2.49 5.03 -3.76
C ASN A 52 2.22 6.36 -3.04
N ALA A 53 3.03 6.65 -2.02
CA ALA A 53 3.03 7.92 -1.30
C ALA A 53 4.32 8.70 -1.57
N VAL A 54 4.21 10.01 -1.79
CA VAL A 54 5.31 10.91 -2.15
C VAL A 54 5.18 12.20 -1.37
N ILE A 55 6.31 12.68 -0.83
CA ILE A 55 6.43 14.00 -0.22
C ILE A 55 6.89 15.00 -1.28
N GLU A 56 6.13 16.06 -1.47
CA GLU A 56 6.41 17.15 -2.42
C GLU A 56 6.36 18.48 -1.67
N GLY A 57 7.52 18.96 -1.22
CA GLY A 57 7.62 20.15 -0.37
C GLY A 57 6.95 19.91 0.99
N GLU A 58 5.89 20.67 1.29
CA GLU A 58 5.13 20.57 2.54
C GLU A 58 3.91 19.64 2.45
N GLN A 59 3.74 18.95 1.33
CA GLN A 59 2.58 18.10 1.06
C GLN A 59 2.95 16.62 0.98
N MET A 60 2.03 15.78 1.46
CA MET A 60 1.99 14.35 1.23
C MET A 60 0.92 14.07 0.18
N ARG A 61 1.30 13.39 -0.91
CA ARG A 61 0.38 12.88 -1.92
C ARG A 61 0.42 11.35 -1.91
N ILE A 62 -0.73 10.70 -1.83
CA ILE A 62 -0.85 9.25 -1.91
C ILE A 62 -1.83 8.86 -3.02
N LYS A 63 -1.38 7.96 -3.88
CA LYS A 63 -2.12 7.46 -5.03
C LYS A 63 -2.24 5.95 -4.94
N ALA A 64 -3.42 5.41 -5.23
CA ALA A 64 -3.63 3.98 -5.33
C ALA A 64 -4.38 3.60 -6.60
N MET A 65 -4.17 2.36 -7.03
CA MET A 65 -4.82 1.74 -8.17
C MET A 65 -5.11 0.27 -7.84
N LEU A 66 -6.26 -0.22 -8.29
CA LEU A 66 -6.59 -1.64 -8.32
C LEU A 66 -7.42 -1.96 -9.56
N GLY A 67 -7.39 -3.21 -10.01
CA GLY A 67 -8.10 -3.56 -11.25
C GLY A 67 -7.98 -5.03 -11.62
N TYR A 68 -8.55 -5.41 -12.75
CA TYR A 68 -8.40 -6.77 -13.26
C TYR A 68 -6.98 -7.02 -13.80
N PRO A 69 -6.48 -8.26 -13.74
CA PRO A 69 -5.14 -8.59 -14.24
C PRO A 69 -4.92 -8.30 -15.73
N ASP A 70 -6.00 -8.30 -16.52
CA ASP A 70 -5.98 -7.99 -17.96
C ASP A 70 -6.10 -6.48 -18.26
N GLY A 71 -6.28 -5.65 -17.23
CA GLY A 71 -6.40 -4.19 -17.33
C GLY A 71 -7.74 -3.68 -17.86
N THR A 72 -8.74 -4.54 -18.07
CA THR A 72 -10.04 -4.13 -18.65
C THR A 72 -10.92 -3.35 -17.67
N HIS A 73 -10.66 -3.47 -16.37
CA HIS A 73 -11.32 -2.70 -15.32
C HIS A 73 -10.29 -2.18 -14.32
N ILE A 74 -10.23 -0.87 -14.14
CA ILE A 74 -9.26 -0.21 -13.26
C ILE A 74 -9.95 0.89 -12.46
N MET A 75 -9.77 0.85 -11.14
CA MET A 75 -10.11 1.92 -10.20
C MET A 75 -8.82 2.62 -9.76
N GLN A 76 -8.84 3.95 -9.73
CA GLN A 76 -7.71 4.76 -9.30
C GLN A 76 -8.19 5.94 -8.49
N GLU A 77 -7.55 6.20 -7.35
CA GLU A 77 -7.85 7.33 -6.48
C GLU A 77 -6.55 7.97 -5.97
N GLU A 78 -6.62 9.24 -5.58
CA GLU A 78 -5.50 9.99 -5.03
C GLU A 78 -6.01 10.96 -3.96
N LEU A 79 -5.22 11.16 -2.90
CA LEU A 79 -5.42 12.18 -1.89
C LEU A 79 -4.13 12.96 -1.65
N THR A 80 -4.30 14.22 -1.25
CA THR A 80 -3.19 15.10 -0.84
C THR A 80 -3.54 15.78 0.48
N SER A 81 -2.55 15.92 1.35
CA SER A 81 -2.65 16.71 2.58
C SER A 81 -1.34 17.43 2.88
N LEU A 82 -1.37 18.40 3.80
CA LEU A 82 -0.14 18.90 4.41
C LEU A 82 0.50 17.80 5.27
N LEU A 83 1.83 17.82 5.41
CA LEU A 83 2.58 16.84 6.21
C LEU A 83 2.06 16.68 7.65
N PRO A 84 1.69 17.75 8.39
CA PRO A 84 1.17 17.61 9.76
C PRO A 84 -0.20 16.92 9.85
N HIS A 85 -0.89 16.72 8.73
CA HIS A 85 -2.24 16.15 8.68
C HIS A 85 -2.29 14.80 7.94
N CYS A 86 -1.15 14.27 7.51
CA CYS A 86 -1.10 13.08 6.66
C CYS A 86 -1.24 11.75 7.42
N GLU A 87 -1.32 11.76 8.76
CA GLU A 87 -1.25 10.57 9.61
C GLU A 87 -2.22 9.45 9.20
N HIS A 88 -3.41 9.81 8.72
CA HIS A 88 -4.48 8.88 8.34
C HIS A 88 -4.71 8.77 6.84
N LEU A 89 -3.96 9.50 6.01
CA LEU A 89 -4.21 9.66 4.58
C LEU A 89 -4.29 8.32 3.83
N GLY A 90 -3.49 7.33 4.23
CA GLY A 90 -3.55 5.98 3.66
C GLY A 90 -4.83 5.21 3.98
N LYS A 91 -5.36 5.35 5.20
CA LYS A 91 -6.63 4.73 5.60
C LYS A 91 -7.81 5.46 4.95
N ASP A 92 -7.75 6.78 4.91
CA ASP A 92 -8.80 7.61 4.28
C ASP A 92 -8.93 7.27 2.79
N LEU A 93 -7.81 7.12 2.07
CA LEU A 93 -7.81 6.68 0.67
C LEU A 93 -8.44 5.28 0.52
N ALA A 94 -8.11 4.35 1.42
CA ALA A 94 -8.68 3.01 1.39
C ALA A 94 -10.19 3.01 1.65
N ASP A 95 -10.68 3.80 2.63
CA ASP A 95 -12.10 3.93 2.94
C ASP A 95 -12.88 4.48 1.73
N ILE A 96 -12.37 5.53 1.06
CA ILE A 96 -12.95 6.08 -0.17
C ILE A 96 -13.04 5.01 -1.27
N MET A 97 -11.97 4.23 -1.48
CA MET A 97 -11.95 3.18 -2.49
C MET A 97 -12.91 2.04 -2.16
N ILE A 98 -13.01 1.64 -0.89
CA ILE A 98 -13.95 0.62 -0.41
C ILE A 98 -15.39 1.06 -0.66
N GLU A 99 -15.74 2.31 -0.31
CA GLU A 99 -17.06 2.89 -0.58
C GLU A 99 -17.40 2.91 -2.08
N LYS A 100 -16.39 3.08 -2.94
CA LYS A 100 -16.52 3.02 -4.40
C LYS A 100 -16.55 1.60 -4.98
N GLY A 101 -16.47 0.56 -4.13
CA GLY A 101 -16.60 -0.83 -4.56
C GLY A 101 -15.28 -1.58 -4.80
N ALA A 102 -14.15 -1.07 -4.29
CA ALA A 102 -12.84 -1.70 -4.44
C ALA A 102 -12.82 -3.21 -4.10
N LEU A 103 -13.50 -3.61 -3.03
CA LEU A 103 -13.52 -5.00 -2.58
C LEU A 103 -14.18 -5.94 -3.60
N GLY A 104 -15.18 -5.47 -4.34
CA GLY A 104 -15.80 -6.24 -5.42
C GLY A 104 -14.85 -6.49 -6.57
N ILE A 105 -14.15 -5.43 -7.01
CA ILE A 105 -13.15 -5.51 -8.08
C ILE A 105 -12.03 -6.50 -7.70
N LEU A 106 -11.55 -6.44 -6.46
CA LEU A 106 -10.51 -7.35 -5.99
C LEU A 106 -10.96 -8.81 -5.94
N SER A 107 -12.19 -9.06 -5.46
CA SER A 107 -12.75 -10.41 -5.45
C SER A 107 -12.87 -11.00 -6.85
N GLU A 108 -13.27 -10.20 -7.84
CA GLU A 108 -13.37 -10.63 -9.23
C GLU A 108 -11.98 -10.82 -9.86
N ALA A 109 -11.06 -9.90 -9.59
CA ALA A 109 -9.68 -9.97 -10.07
C ALA A 109 -8.95 -11.24 -9.60
N GLU A 110 -9.13 -11.63 -8.33
CA GLU A 110 -8.60 -12.89 -7.81
C GLU A 110 -9.19 -14.09 -8.57
N ALA A 111 -10.51 -14.11 -8.78
CA ALA A 111 -11.16 -15.19 -9.52
C ALA A 111 -10.68 -15.30 -10.99
N MET A 112 -10.31 -14.18 -11.63
CA MET A 112 -9.71 -14.17 -12.97
C MET A 112 -8.28 -14.71 -12.95
N ALA A 113 -7.46 -14.30 -11.98
CA ALA A 113 -6.08 -14.75 -11.85
C ALA A 113 -5.96 -16.29 -11.69
N PHE A 114 -6.92 -16.93 -11.02
CA PHE A 114 -6.93 -18.39 -10.86
C PHE A 114 -7.47 -19.17 -12.07
N LYS A 115 -8.16 -18.52 -13.02
CA LYS A 115 -8.70 -19.19 -14.22
C LYS A 115 -7.64 -19.38 -15.30
N ASP A 116 -6.64 -18.51 -15.37
CA ASP A 116 -5.75 -18.45 -16.53
C ASP A 116 -4.42 -19.24 -16.42
N GLN A 117 -3.99 -19.77 -15.27
CA GLN A 117 -2.78 -20.61 -15.21
C GLN A 117 -2.76 -21.66 -14.08
N MET A 118 -2.95 -22.95 -14.40
CA MET A 118 -1.89 -23.92 -14.06
C MET A 118 -0.94 -23.88 -15.25
N PRO A 119 0.19 -23.16 -15.19
CA PRO A 119 1.20 -23.35 -16.22
C PRO A 119 1.68 -24.80 -16.03
N GLN A 120 1.52 -25.63 -17.07
CA GLN A 120 2.20 -26.92 -17.08
C GLN A 120 3.69 -26.63 -16.90
N ARG A 121 4.25 -27.10 -15.77
CA ARG A 121 5.70 -27.13 -15.59
C ARG A 121 6.27 -27.98 -16.72
N LEU A 122 6.89 -27.32 -17.70
CA LEU A 122 7.81 -27.96 -18.64
C LEU A 122 9.09 -28.36 -17.89
#